data_AF-A0A821GIW8-F1
#
_entry.id   AF-A0A821GIW8-F1
#
_cell.length_a   1.000
_cell.length_b   1.000
_cell.length_c   1.000
_cell.angle_alpha   90.00
_cell.angle_beta   90.00
_cell.angle_gamma   90.00
#
_symmetry.space_group_name_H-M   'P 1'
#
loop_
_entity.id
_entity.type
_entity.pdbx_description
1 polymer ?
#
loop_
_entity_poly.entity_id
_entity_poly.type
_entity_poly.pdbx_seq_one_letter_code
_entity_poly.pdbx_strand_id
1 'polypeptide(L)' 'MENVPTIQIEKTDGCHIYLSNLSLNTKFITSKSSEMTINIPFGDGEYKEYPIPEQLKICLQDRNNLLLYQMNHRVVF' A
#
# COMPACT_ATOMS: atom_id res chain seq x y z
N MET A 1 19.19 -5.39 5.82
CA MET A 1 18.02 -6.27 5.62
C MET A 1 18.07 -6.83 4.22
N GLU A 2 17.92 -8.14 4.10
CA GLU A 2 17.86 -8.85 2.82
C GLU A 2 16.57 -8.51 2.06
N ASN A 3 16.51 -8.90 0.79
CA ASN A 3 15.36 -8.69 -0.08
C ASN A 3 14.12 -9.44 0.48
N VAL A 4 12.99 -8.74 0.59
CA VAL A 4 11.70 -9.33 0.93
C VAL A 4 10.77 -9.25 -0.29
N PRO A 5 10.41 -10.37 -0.91
CA PRO A 5 9.64 -10.34 -2.16
C PRO A 5 8.17 -9.94 -1.96
N THR A 6 7.55 -10.33 -0.86
CA THR A 6 6.13 -10.09 -0.59
C THR A 6 5.89 -9.84 0.89
N ILE A 7 5.04 -8.87 1.21
CA ILE A 7 4.53 -8.60 2.56
C ILE A 7 3.00 -8.68 2.51
N GLN A 8 2.42 -9.47 3.41
CA GLN A 8 0.98 -9.58 3.58
C GLN A 8 0.58 -8.92 4.91
N ILE A 9 -0.42 -8.04 4.86
CA ILE A 9 -0.97 -7.34 6.02
C ILE A 9 -2.45 -7.72 6.10
N GLU A 10 -2.87 -8.30 7.22
CA GLU A 10 -4.23 -8.78 7.41
C GLU A 10 -4.75 -8.38 8.79
N LYS A 11 -6.00 -7.88 8.86
CA LYS A 11 -6.70 -7.54 10.12
C LYS A 11 -5.82 -6.70 11.06
N THR A 12 -5.20 -5.67 10.50
CA THR A 12 -4.24 -4.81 11.21
C THR A 12 -4.61 -3.36 10.97
N ASP A 13 -4.73 -2.59 12.05
CA ASP A 13 -4.91 -1.15 12.01
C ASP A 13 -3.62 -0.49 12.51
N GLY A 14 -3.04 0.39 11.69
CA GLY A 14 -1.77 1.06 11.97
C GLY A 14 -0.56 0.17 11.68
N CYS A 15 0.07 0.35 10.51
CA CYS A 15 1.27 -0.40 10.14
C CYS A 15 2.24 0.46 9.33
N HIS A 16 3.48 0.58 9.79
CA HIS A 16 4.57 1.23 9.07
C HIS A 16 5.59 0.19 8.60
N ILE A 17 5.78 0.07 7.29
CA ILE A 17 6.77 -0.81 6.69
C ILE A 17 7.98 0.00 6.26
N TYR A 18 9.18 -0.34 6.74
CA TYR A 18 10.42 0.29 6.32
C TYR A 18 11.16 -0.64 5.35
N LEU A 19 11.29 -0.21 4.10
CA LEU A 19 12.02 -0.95 3.08
C LEU A 19 13.50 -0.64 3.11
N SER A 20 14.33 -1.61 2.70
CA SER A 20 15.73 -1.35 2.36
C SER A 20 15.85 -1.07 0.86
N ASN A 21 17.00 -0.54 0.43
CA ASN A 21 17.32 -0.38 -0.99
C ASN A 21 17.28 -1.70 -1.79
N LEU A 22 17.36 -2.86 -1.11
CA LEU A 22 17.29 -4.18 -1.74
C LEU A 22 15.86 -4.70 -1.91
N SER A 23 14.88 -4.06 -1.26
CA SER A 23 13.48 -4.50 -1.20
C SER A 23 12.53 -3.53 -1.92
N LEU A 24 13.03 -2.72 -2.87
CA LEU A 24 12.18 -1.78 -3.62
C LEU A 24 11.16 -2.46 -4.54
N ASN A 25 11.34 -3.76 -4.81
CA ASN A 25 10.43 -4.58 -5.61
C ASN A 25 9.44 -5.41 -4.77
N THR A 26 9.34 -5.15 -3.45
CA THR A 26 8.39 -5.84 -2.58
C THR A 26 6.95 -5.63 -3.05
N LYS A 27 6.19 -6.73 -3.11
CA LYS A 27 4.75 -6.70 -3.38
C LYS A 27 3.98 -6.66 -2.07
N PHE A 28 2.93 -5.84 -2.04
CA PHE A 28 2.06 -5.70 -0.87
C PHE A 28 0.70 -6.32 -1.15
N ILE A 29 0.26 -7.18 -0.25
CA ILE A 29 -1.09 -7.76 -0.25
C ILE A 29 -1.74 -7.33 1.05
N THR A 30 -2.90 -6.67 0.95
CA THR A 30 -3.61 -6.14 2.13
C THR A 30 -5.02 -6.71 2.19
N SER A 31 -5.52 -6.93 3.40
CA SER A 31 -6.87 -7.45 3.61
C SER A 31 -7.42 -6.99 4.95
N LYS A 32 -8.52 -6.22 4.94
CA LYS A 32 -9.18 -5.70 6.14
C LYS A 32 -8.19 -4.99 7.08
N SER A 33 -7.37 -4.12 6.51
CA SER A 33 -6.36 -3.36 7.23
C SER A 33 -6.51 -1.88 6.91
N SER A 34 -6.16 -1.04 7.88
CA SER A 34 -6.22 0.42 7.76
C SER A 34 -4.94 1.09 8.26
N GLU A 35 -4.74 2.37 7.91
CA GLU A 35 -3.61 3.19 8.38
C GLU A 35 -2.23 2.60 8.04
N MET A 36 -2.07 2.08 6.82
CA MET A 36 -0.84 1.44 6.36
C MET A 36 0.06 2.41 5.59
N THR A 37 1.36 2.43 5.90
CA THR A 37 2.34 3.31 5.26
C THR A 37 3.62 2.55 4.88
N ILE A 38 4.07 2.73 3.63
CA ILE A 38 5.35 2.23 3.13
C ILE A 38 6.38 3.36 3.21
N ASN A 39 7.48 3.12 3.90
CA ASN A 39 8.62 4.02 4.03
C ASN A 39 9.72 3.55 3.09
N ILE A 40 9.98 4.35 2.05
CA ILE A 40 11.02 4.09 1.04
C ILE A 40 12.26 4.93 1.39
N PRO A 41 13.45 4.34 1.51
CA PRO A 41 14.66 5.08 1.83
C PRO A 41 14.96 6.13 0.75
N PHE A 42 15.18 7.37 1.17
CA PHE A 42 15.46 8.51 0.30
C PHE A 42 16.57 9.36 0.91
N GLY A 43 17.82 8.92 0.75
CA GLY A 43 18.99 9.61 1.31
C GLY A 43 19.57 8.95 2.56
N ASP A 44 20.46 9.66 3.26
CA ASP A 44 21.19 9.14 4.42
C ASP A 44 20.31 9.11 5.68
N GLY A 45 19.66 7.97 5.90
CA GLY A 45 18.82 7.72 7.08
C GLY A 45 17.41 8.28 6.99
N GLU A 46 17.05 8.92 5.88
CA GLU A 46 15.71 9.47 5.63
C GLU A 46 14.81 8.49 4.88
N TYR A 47 13.51 8.57 5.13
CA TYR A 47 12.49 7.80 4.45
C TYR A 47 11.42 8.72 3.90
N LYS A 48 10.92 8.37 2.72
CA LYS A 48 9.74 8.96 2.12
C LYS A 48 8.54 8.06 2.37
N GLU A 49 7.47 8.65 2.91
CA GLU A 49 6.24 7.96 3.24
C GLU A 49 5.29 7.83 2.04
N TYR A 50 4.69 6.66 1.90
CA TYR A 50 3.71 6.32 0.90
C TYR A 50 2.54 5.59 1.57
N PRO A 51 1.41 6.27 1.84
CA PRO A 51 0.24 5.62 2.40
C PRO A 51 -0.33 4.61 1.39
N ILE A 52 -0.69 3.41 1.85
CA ILE A 52 -1.34 2.39 1.03
C ILE A 52 -2.84 2.70 0.98
N PRO A 53 -3.45 2.83 -0.20
CA PRO A 53 -4.88 3.02 -0.31
C PRO A 53 -5.66 1.82 0.22
N GLU A 54 -6.64 2.10 1.08
CA GLU A 54 -7.49 1.10 1.73
C GLU A 54 -8.92 1.08 1.17
N GLN A 55 -9.29 2.10 0.38
CA GLN A 55 -10.62 2.19 -0.23
C GLN A 55 -10.60 1.75 -1.69
N LEU A 56 -11.51 0.84 -2.01
CA LEU A 56 -11.78 0.39 -3.37
C LEU A 56 -13.20 0.81 -3.76
N LYS A 57 -13.33 1.43 -4.93
CA LYS A 57 -14.63 1.71 -5.54
C LYS A 57 -14.93 0.65 -6.59
N ILE A 58 -16.06 -0.02 -6.44
CA ILE A 58 -16.55 -1.03 -7.39
C ILE A 58 -17.75 -0.45 -8.12
N CYS A 59 -17.70 -0.46 -9.45
CA CYS A 59 -18.80 -0.03 -10.32
C CYS A 59 -19.27 -1.19 -11.19
N LEU A 60 -20.59 -1.38 -11.28
CA LEU A 60 -21.19 -2.22 -12.33
C LEU A 60 -21.02 -1.49 -13.67
N GLN A 61 -20.23 -2.06 -14.58
CA GLN A 61 -20.10 -1.53 -15.93
C GLN A 61 -21.23 -2.03 -16.82
N ASP A 62 -21.54 -3.32 -16.71
CA ASP A 62 -22.67 -3.99 -17.33
C ASP A 62 -23.08 -5.21 -16.49
N ARG A 63 -23.92 -6.10 -17.03
CA ARG A 63 -24.43 -7.27 -16.29
C ARG A 63 -23.37 -8.32 -15.94
N ASN A 64 -22.24 -8.33 -16.65
CA ASN A 64 -21.20 -9.36 -16.50
C ASN A 64 -19.85 -8.77 -16.04
N ASN A 65 -19.68 -7.45 -16.08
CA ASN A 65 -18.39 -6.80 -15.82
C ASN A 65 -18.45 -5.82 -14.64
N LEU A 66 -17.44 -5.91 -13.78
CA LEU A 66 -17.16 -4.95 -12.71
C LEU A 66 -15.89 -4.17 -13.04
N LEU A 67 -15.93 -2.87 -12.80
CA LEU A 67 -14.75 -2.02 -12.80
C LEU A 67 -14.32 -1.74 -11.36
N LEU A 68 -13.07 -2.03 -11.07
CA LEU A 68 -12.44 -1.76 -9.78
C LEU A 68 -11.53 -0.54 -9.90
N TYR A 69 -11.75 0.45 -9.04
CA TYR A 69 -10.91 1.63 -8.92
C TYR A 69 -10.28 1.65 -7.53
N GLN A 70 -8.97 1.81 -7.49
CA GLN A 70 -8.28 2.20 -6.26
C GLN A 70 -8.53 3.68 -6.02
N MET A 71 -9.12 4.00 -4.87
CA MET A 71 -9.33 5.39 -4.48
C MET A 71 -8.06 5.90 -3.84
N ASN A 72 -7.33 6.77 -4.54
CA ASN A 72 -6.16 7.41 -3.94
C ASN A 72 -6.63 8.26 -2.75
N HIS A 73 -5.85 8.23 -1.66
CA HIS A 73 -5.95 9.22 -0.59
C HIS A 73 -5.68 10.60 -1.20
N ARG A 74 -6.73 11.29 -1.66
CA ARG A 74 -6.69 12.73 -1.85
C ARG A 74 -6.90 13.34 -0.48
N VAL A 75 -5.81 13.65 0.22
CA VAL A 75 -5.83 14.76 1.16
C VAL A 75 -5.99 16.00 0.28
N VAL A 76 -7.22 16.45 0.08
CA VAL A 76 -7.49 17.78 -0.44
C VAL A 76 -7.19 18.71 0.74
N PHE A 77 -6.08 19.42 0.68
CA PHE A 77 -5.82 20.55 1.57
C PHE A 77 -6.89 21.63 1.36
#